data_AF-A0A9E0HYS4-F1
#
_entry.id   AF-A0A9E0HYS4-F1
#
_cell.length_a   1.000
_cell.length_b   1.000
_cell.length_c   1.000
_cell.angle_alpha   90.00
_cell.angle_beta   90.00
_cell.angle_gamma   90.00
#
_symmetry.space_group_name_H-M   'P 1'
#
loop_
_entity.id
_entity.type
_entity.pdbx_description
1 polymer ?
#
loop_
_entity_poly.entity_id
_entity_poly.type
_entity_poly.pdbx_seq_one_letter_code
_entity_poly.pdbx_strand_id
1 'polypeptide(L)'
;MSKQVAEIQEEINWHWRNTMRPIRFFKFDAKAAIPFCLLLVYLRVSTIVFAIVVMLFFWILEKNGLTFDAAMRSVRTLLFGKERPALMAFRFRRLRDYG
;
A
#
# COMPACT_ATOMS: atom_id res chain seq x y z
N MET A 1 -13.31 -20.88 26.17
CA MET A 1 -14.34 -20.08 25.47
C MET A 1 -13.74 -18.99 24.58
N SER A 2 -12.89 -18.08 25.06
CA SER A 2 -12.37 -16.97 24.24
C SER A 2 -11.63 -17.41 22.97
N LYS A 3 -10.79 -18.44 23.03
CA LYS A 3 -10.07 -18.98 21.86
C LYS A 3 -11.01 -19.59 20.81
N GLN A 4 -12.01 -20.37 21.25
CA GLN A 4 -12.99 -21.00 20.36
C GLN A 4 -13.86 -19.97 19.64
N VAL A 5 -14.28 -18.91 20.34
CA VAL A 5 -15.05 -17.81 19.72
C VAL A 5 -14.21 -17.09 18.66
N ALA A 6 -12.91 -16.90 18.90
CA ALA A 6 -12.00 -16.29 17.93
C ALA A 6 -11.79 -17.18 16.70
N GLU A 7 -11.61 -18.50 16.88
CA GLU A 7 -11.47 -19.46 15.78
C GLU A 7 -12.70 -19.48 14.88
N ILE A 8 -13.91 -19.56 15.47
CA ILE A 8 -15.17 -19.51 14.72
C ILE A 8 -15.28 -18.19 13.92
N GLN A 9 -14.88 -17.07 14.51
CA GLN A 9 -14.91 -15.77 13.84
C GLN A 9 -13.92 -15.69 12.67
N GLU A 10 -12.75 -16.32 12.79
CA GLU A 10 -11.76 -16.41 11.72
C GLU A 10 -12.25 -17.29 10.57
N GLU A 11 -12.87 -18.44 10.86
CA GLU A 11 -13.48 -19.32 9.84
C GLU A 11 -14.57 -18.60 9.05
N ILE A 12 -15.45 -17.84 9.72
CA ILE A 12 -16.48 -17.03 9.05
C ILE A 12 -15.84 -15.94 8.17
N ASN A 13 -14.69 -15.42 8.59
CA ASN A 13 -13.95 -14.42 7.83
C ASN A 13 -13.20 -15.00 6.63
N TRP A 14 -13.04 -16.32 6.51
CA TRP A 14 -12.35 -16.93 5.37
C TRP A 14 -13.13 -16.72 4.08
N HIS A 15 -12.56 -15.86 3.23
CA HIS A 15 -13.10 -15.56 1.93
C HIS A 15 -11.95 -15.45 0.93
N TRP A 16 -12.15 -15.94 -0.29
CA TRP A 16 -11.14 -15.89 -1.35
C TRP A 16 -10.62 -14.46 -1.59
N ARG A 17 -11.44 -13.43 -1.34
CA ARG A 17 -11.06 -12.01 -1.40
C ARG A 17 -9.94 -11.61 -0.43
N ASN A 18 -9.76 -12.32 0.68
CA ASN A 18 -8.73 -11.98 1.67
C ASN A 18 -7.31 -12.20 1.14
N THR A 19 -7.15 -13.02 0.10
CA THR A 19 -5.87 -13.23 -0.59
C THR A 19 -5.28 -11.95 -1.17
N MET A 20 -6.12 -10.93 -1.42
CA MET A 20 -5.73 -9.66 -2.04
C MET A 20 -5.40 -8.55 -1.03
N ARG A 21 -5.50 -8.81 0.29
CA ARG A 21 -5.20 -7.80 1.30
C ARG A 21 -3.70 -7.51 1.33
N PRO A 22 -3.27 -6.24 1.34
CA PRO A 22 -1.86 -5.90 1.44
C PRO A 22 -1.31 -6.32 2.79
N ILE A 23 -0.09 -6.85 2.79
CA ILE A 23 0.63 -7.23 4.01
C ILE A 23 1.02 -5.95 4.75
N ARG A 24 0.53 -5.81 5.98
CA ARG A 24 0.78 -4.63 6.82
C ARG A 24 1.79 -4.97 7.89
N PHE A 25 2.80 -4.12 8.02
CA PHE A 25 3.72 -4.12 9.14
C PHE A 25 3.29 -3.02 10.12
N PHE A 26 2.63 -3.42 11.21
CA PHE A 26 1.92 -2.52 12.12
C PHE A 26 0.85 -1.67 11.39
N LYS A 27 1.08 -0.37 11.27
CA LYS A 27 0.20 0.58 10.58
C LYS A 27 0.69 0.96 9.19
N PHE A 28 1.87 0.48 8.78
CA PHE A 28 2.49 0.81 7.50
C PHE A 28 2.44 -0.40 6.55
N ASP A 29 2.54 -0.13 5.26
CA ASP A 29 2.79 -1.18 4.25
C ASP A 29 4.13 -1.88 4.55
N ALA A 30 4.16 -3.21 4.48
CA ALA A 30 5.38 -3.98 4.69
C ALA A 30 6.52 -3.56 3.72
N LYS A 31 6.19 -3.06 2.52
CA LYS A 31 7.17 -2.57 1.56
C LYS A 31 7.95 -1.34 2.08
N ALA A 32 7.35 -0.54 2.97
CA ALA A 32 8.00 0.60 3.60
C ALA A 32 9.11 0.19 4.58
N ALA A 33 9.12 -1.08 5.03
CA ALA A 33 10.14 -1.62 5.93
C ALA A 33 11.44 -2.04 5.23
N ILE A 34 11.42 -2.27 3.91
CA ILE A 34 12.57 -2.70 3.11
C ILE A 34 13.84 -1.84 3.32
N PRO A 35 13.80 -0.50 3.31
CA PRO A 35 15.01 0.30 3.51
C PRO A 35 15.62 0.17 4.92
N PHE A 36 14.85 -0.26 5.93
CA PHE A 36 15.39 -0.53 7.25
C PHE A 36 16.26 -1.79 7.27
N CYS A 37 15.97 -2.78 6.43
CA CYS A 37 16.84 -3.94 6.26
C CYS A 37 18.24 -3.54 5.75
N LEU A 38 18.33 -2.50 4.91
CA LEU A 38 19.62 -1.96 4.46
C LEU A 38 20.43 -1.33 5.61
N LEU A 39 19.78 -0.73 6.60
CA LEU A 39 20.45 -0.16 7.77
C LEU A 39 21.13 -1.22 8.64
N LEU A 40 20.59 -2.44 8.67
CA LEU A 40 21.18 -3.56 9.40
C LEU A 40 22.53 -3.99 8.82
N VAL A 41 22.68 -3.88 7.50
CA VAL A 41 23.92 -4.28 6.79
C VAL A 41 24.89 -3.11 6.68
N TYR A 42 24.40 -1.90 6.43
CA TYR A 42 25.22 -0.72 6.18
C TYR A 42 24.65 0.51 6.89
N LEU A 43 25.10 0.71 8.13
CA LEU A 43 24.70 1.84 8.96
C LEU A 43 25.57 3.07 8.67
N ARG A 44 25.12 3.92 7.76
CA ARG A 44 25.70 5.26 7.51
C ARG A 44 24.63 6.32 7.53
N VAL A 45 25.04 7.57 7.75
CA VAL A 45 24.13 8.72 7.70
C VAL A 45 23.38 8.79 6.37
N SER A 46 24.04 8.45 5.26
CA SER A 46 23.41 8.39 3.94
C SER A 46 22.27 7.37 3.85
N THR A 47 22.46 6.15 4.38
CA THR A 47 21.40 5.14 4.37
C THR A 47 20.28 5.45 5.35
N ILE A 48 20.58 6.14 6.46
CA ILE A 48 19.57 6.63 7.41
C ILE A 48 18.66 7.66 6.73
N VAL A 49 19.27 8.66 6.08
CA VAL A 49 18.51 9.68 5.33
C VAL A 49 17.68 9.03 4.23
N PHE A 50 18.26 8.09 3.48
CA PHE A 50 17.54 7.35 2.45
C PHE A 50 16.31 6.61 3.01
N ALA A 51 16.46 5.90 4.13
CA ALA A 51 15.36 5.17 4.76
C ALA A 51 14.23 6.10 5.21
N ILE A 52 14.56 7.27 5.78
CA ILE A 52 13.58 8.28 6.18
C ILE A 52 12.84 8.82 4.96
N VAL A 53 13.53 9.16 3.87
CA VAL A 53 12.91 9.67 2.64
C VAL A 53 11.94 8.65 2.05
N VAL A 54 12.34 7.37 1.96
CA VAL A 54 11.47 6.30 1.45
C VAL A 54 10.25 6.12 2.36
N MET A 55 10.43 6.12 3.68
CA MET A 55 9.33 6.02 4.63
C MET A 55 8.34 7.20 4.51
N LEU A 56 8.83 8.43 4.37
CA LEU A 56 7.99 9.61 4.14
C LEU A 56 7.20 9.49 2.83
N PHE A 57 7.83 8.98 1.77
CA PHE A 57 7.16 8.73 0.50
C PHE A 57 5.98 7.75 0.66
N PHE A 58 6.19 6.61 1.32
CA PHE A 58 5.12 5.65 1.59
C PHE A 58 4.03 6.22 2.50
N TRP A 59 4.39 7.03 3.49
CA TRP A 59 3.42 7.69 4.36
C TRP A 59 2.50 8.64 3.59
N ILE A 60 3.02 9.40 2.62
CA ILE A 60 2.22 10.28 1.76
C ILE A 60 1.26 9.46 0.89
N LEU A 61 1.71 8.34 0.33
CA LEU A 61 0.85 7.44 -0.45
C LEU A 61 -0.29 6.86 0.41
N GLU A 62 0.02 6.43 1.62
CA GLU A 62 -0.96 5.86 2.54
C GLU A 62 -1.97 6.90 3.02
N LYS A 63 -1.54 8.15 3.23
CA LYS A 63 -2.45 9.28 3.50
C LYS A 63 -3.46 9.51 2.38
N ASN A 64 -3.08 9.24 1.13
CA ASN A 64 -3.97 9.30 -0.02
C ASN A 64 -4.83 8.05 -0.20
N GLY A 65 -4.66 7.02 0.64
CA GLY A 65 -5.35 5.74 0.55
C GLY A 65 -4.87 4.86 -0.60
N LEU A 66 -3.65 5.10 -1.11
CA LEU A 66 -3.07 4.34 -2.22
C LEU A 66 -2.11 3.29 -1.66
N THR A 67 -2.30 2.02 -2.03
CA THR A 67 -1.25 1.00 -1.87
C THR A 67 -0.12 1.25 -2.87
N PHE A 68 1.06 0.66 -2.65
CA PHE A 68 2.18 0.81 -3.60
C PHE A 68 1.81 0.41 -5.03
N ASP A 69 1.08 -0.70 -5.19
CA ASP A 69 0.71 -1.22 -6.51
C ASP A 69 -0.33 -0.30 -7.19
N ALA A 70 -1.28 0.23 -6.40
CA ALA A 70 -2.23 1.25 -6.85
C ALA A 70 -1.54 2.58 -7.23
N ALA A 71 -0.53 2.98 -6.45
CA ALA A 71 0.27 4.16 -6.74
C ALA A 71 1.00 3.99 -8.08
N MET A 72 1.60 2.82 -8.34
CA MET A 72 2.26 2.53 -9.61
C MET A 72 1.30 2.58 -10.82
N ARG A 73 0.07 2.08 -10.66
CA ARG A 73 -0.99 2.21 -11.68
C ARG A 73 -1.37 3.67 -11.91
N SER A 74 -1.49 4.43 -10.82
CA SER A 74 -1.82 5.86 -10.88
C SER A 74 -0.72 6.66 -11.59
N VAL A 75 0.55 6.38 -11.29
CA VAL A 75 1.71 6.97 -11.98
C VAL A 75 1.69 6.61 -13.46
N ARG A 76 1.39 5.36 -13.82
CA ARG A 76 1.24 4.97 -15.22
C ARG A 76 0.15 5.81 -15.93
N THR A 77 -1.02 5.96 -15.32
CA THR A 77 -2.09 6.78 -15.91
C THR A 77 -1.74 8.28 -15.94
N LEU A 78 -0.87 8.74 -15.05
CA LEU A 78 -0.37 10.10 -15.06
C LEU A 78 0.59 10.34 -16.23
N LEU A 79 1.48 9.38 -16.52
CA LEU A 79 2.48 9.47 -17.59
C LEU A 79 1.89 9.29 -18.99
N PHE A 80 1.02 8.29 -19.18
CA PHE A 80 0.48 7.92 -20.50
C PHE A 80 -0.88 8.54 -20.81
N GLY A 81 -1.39 9.40 -19.91
CA GLY A 81 -2.68 10.06 -20.06
C GLY A 81 -3.84 9.28 -19.44
N LYS A 82 -4.87 10.03 -19.05
CA LYS A 82 -6.09 9.54 -18.39
C LYS A 82 -7.26 9.38 -19.35
N GLU A 83 -7.04 9.51 -20.66
CA GLU A 83 -8.09 9.44 -21.67
C GLU A 83 -8.82 8.09 -21.60
N ARG A 84 -10.05 8.13 -21.08
CA ARG A 84 -10.97 6.99 -21.10
C ARG A 84 -12.21 7.42 -21.89
N PRO A 85 -12.20 7.29 -23.23
CA PRO A 85 -13.26 7.80 -24.09
C PRO A 85 -14.61 7.13 -23.80
N ALA A 86 -14.60 5.88 -23.31
CA ALA A 86 -15.80 5.16 -22.90
C ALA A 86 -16.37 5.60 -21.52
N LEU A 87 -15.69 6.49 -20.79
CA LEU A 87 -16.12 6.97 -19.48
C LEU A 87 -16.62 8.42 -19.58
N MET A 88 -17.84 8.68 -19.11
CA MET A 88 -18.36 10.04 -18.99
C MET A 88 -17.50 10.87 -18.03
N ALA A 89 -17.32 12.17 -18.33
CA ALA A 89 -16.35 13.05 -17.65
C ALA A 89 -16.52 13.12 -16.12
N PHE A 90 -17.74 12.98 -15.59
CA PHE A 90 -17.99 13.01 -14.15
C PHE A 90 -17.58 11.73 -13.41
N ARG A 91 -17.29 10.61 -14.12
CA ARG A 91 -16.83 9.34 -13.53
C ARG A 91 -15.31 9.23 -13.42
N PHE A 92 -14.58 10.25 -13.83
CA PHE A 92 -13.13 10.27 -13.76
C PHE A 92 -12.64 10.27 -12.31
N ARG A 93 -12.19 9.11 -11.83
CA ARG A 93 -11.54 8.99 -10.51
C ARG A 93 -10.23 9.78 -10.52
N ARG A 94 -9.99 10.60 -9.49
CA ARG A 94 -8.72 11.30 -9.27
C ARG A 94 -8.02 10.63 -8.10
N LEU A 95 -6.89 9.97 -8.39
CA LEU A 95 -5.91 9.49 -7.41
C LEU A 95 -6.49 8.69 -6.22
N ARG A 96 -7.53 7.90 -6.48
CA ARG A 96 -8.12 6.95 -5.52
C ARG A 96 -8.34 5.62 -6.22
N ASP A 97 -7.66 4.60 -5.73
CA ASP A 97 -7.82 3.20 -6.16
C ASP A 97 -8.25 2.39 -4.94
N TYR A 98 -9.32 1.61 -5.06
CA TYR A 98 -9.91 0.88 -3.91
C TYR A 98 -9.41 -0.57 -3.80
N GLY A 99 -8.33 -0.91 -4.53
CA GLY A 99 -7.84 -2.27 -4.68
C GLY A 99 -8.19 -2.84 -6.05
#